data_AF-A0A4R9QEF7-F1
#
_entry.id   AF-A0A4R9QEF7-F1
#
_cell.length_a   1.000
_cell.length_b   1.000
_cell.length_c   1.000
_cell.angle_alpha   90.00
_cell.angle_beta   90.00
_cell.angle_gamma   90.00
#
_symmetry.space_group_name_H-M   'P 1'
#
loop_
_entity.id
_entity.type
_entity.pdbx_description
1 polymer ?
#
loop_
_entity_poly.entity_id
_entity_poly.type
_entity_poly.pdbx_seq_one_letter_code
_entity_poly.pdbx_strand_id
1 'polypeptide(L)'
;MIFNDARRGDEPIGASCKSADDRNVHPAAPDAAWQDDVRAGVRHVRDLAPLPLSPGERAAAQEAAAAHKVRVPKPYLDLIDWNDPNDPIRAQVIPSPDELVAAEGELDDPIGDHAFSPVPRLTHRHADRVLLFPTYQCAVYCRFCFRKESLTAIGRGYTREALEPALAYIADHPEIREVILTGGDPLSLPDKALAEIRARLEAIPHLRLLRIHTRVPVALPSRITAGLVAALQGRLMVSVVTHFNHPRELTDAAEGACRSMRQAGFVLLNQSVLLKGVNDNVEVLEELCRELVYRLGVKPYYLHHGDLARGMAHRRTTIAEGQALVAELRRRLSGICNPTYVIDLPDGGGKVPLAASHIEGCEGETWRIRGQDGKVREYREVVAGR
;
A
#
# COMPACT_ATOMS: atom_id res chain seq x y z
N MET A 1 24.75 -30.53 -71.79
CA MET A 1 24.36 -31.73 -72.56
C MET A 1 23.43 -32.53 -71.66
N ILE A 2 22.11 -32.49 -71.91
CA ILE A 2 21.32 -33.58 -72.55
C ILE A 2 21.29 -34.81 -71.61
N PHE A 3 20.20 -35.41 -71.12
CA PHE A 3 18.72 -35.30 -71.20
C PHE A 3 18.19 -36.54 -70.43
N ASN A 4 16.96 -36.50 -69.85
CA ASN A 4 15.97 -37.61 -69.64
C ASN A 4 16.40 -38.97 -68.99
N ASP A 5 15.56 -39.79 -68.34
CA ASP A 5 14.10 -39.94 -68.39
C ASP A 5 13.53 -40.73 -67.17
N ALA A 6 12.23 -40.50 -66.96
CA ALA A 6 11.14 -41.19 -66.27
C ALA A 6 11.32 -42.55 -65.53
N ARG A 7 10.60 -42.70 -64.40
CA ARG A 7 9.30 -43.42 -64.37
C ARG A 7 8.53 -43.34 -63.03
N ARG A 8 7.21 -43.35 -63.19
CA ARG A 8 6.10 -43.28 -62.21
C ARG A 8 5.90 -44.60 -61.45
N GLY A 9 5.29 -44.48 -60.27
CA GLY A 9 4.54 -45.54 -59.59
C GLY A 9 3.58 -44.93 -58.55
N ASP A 10 2.28 -44.92 -58.88
CA ASP A 10 1.13 -44.74 -57.96
C ASP A 10 0.92 -46.04 -57.16
N GLU A 11 0.64 -46.09 -55.86
CA GLU A 11 -0.65 -45.94 -55.11
C GLU A 11 -0.40 -46.48 -53.65
N PRO A 12 -1.34 -46.49 -52.68
CA PRO A 12 -2.30 -45.46 -52.26
C PRO A 12 -2.34 -45.21 -50.72
N ILE A 13 -2.91 -44.06 -50.38
CA ILE A 13 -3.75 -43.67 -49.22
C ILE A 13 -3.88 -44.67 -48.05
N GLY A 14 -3.28 -44.31 -46.90
CA GLY A 14 -3.54 -44.86 -45.56
C GLY A 14 -3.87 -43.74 -44.57
N ALA A 15 -4.94 -43.92 -43.81
CA ALA A 15 -5.62 -42.92 -43.02
C ALA A 15 -4.91 -42.45 -41.74
N SER A 16 -5.24 -41.22 -41.34
CA SER A 16 -5.49 -40.78 -39.97
C SER A 16 -4.34 -40.81 -38.94
N CYS A 17 -3.83 -39.63 -38.60
CA CYS A 17 -3.90 -39.16 -37.20
C CYS A 17 -3.82 -37.62 -37.18
N LYS A 18 -4.93 -36.96 -36.83
CA LYS A 18 -4.92 -35.54 -36.44
C LYS A 18 -4.41 -35.48 -35.00
N SER A 19 -3.14 -35.10 -34.79
CA SER A 19 -2.70 -34.66 -33.47
C SER A 19 -3.20 -33.23 -33.26
N ALA A 20 -4.20 -33.13 -32.39
CA ALA A 20 -4.63 -31.87 -31.82
C ALA A 20 -3.59 -31.35 -30.82
N ASP A 21 -3.62 -30.03 -30.63
CA ASP A 21 -3.14 -29.30 -29.45
C ASP A 21 -1.68 -28.81 -29.45
N ASP A 22 -1.26 -28.14 -30.54
CA ASP A 22 -0.31 -27.02 -30.41
C ASP A 22 -1.09 -25.78 -29.92
N ARG A 23 -1.33 -25.73 -28.61
CA ARG A 23 -1.75 -24.49 -27.96
C ARG A 23 -0.58 -23.52 -28.04
N ASN A 24 -0.67 -22.65 -29.03
CA ASN A 24 0.16 -21.47 -29.24
C ASN A 24 0.16 -20.61 -27.95
N VAL A 25 1.08 -20.89 -27.03
CA VAL A 25 1.37 -20.03 -25.88
C VAL A 25 2.17 -18.86 -26.41
N HIS A 26 1.48 -17.86 -26.94
CA HIS A 26 2.08 -16.56 -27.14
C HIS A 26 2.51 -16.04 -25.76
N PRO A 27 3.78 -15.68 -25.54
CA PRO A 27 4.17 -15.00 -24.31
C PRO A 27 3.29 -13.76 -24.19
N ALA A 28 2.60 -13.63 -23.05
CA ALA A 28 1.77 -12.46 -22.77
C ALA A 28 2.63 -11.20 -22.99
N ALA A 29 2.07 -10.18 -23.64
CA ALA A 29 2.74 -8.91 -23.78
C ALA A 29 3.23 -8.44 -22.39
N PRO A 30 4.45 -7.88 -22.26
CA PRO A 30 5.06 -7.56 -20.97
C PRO A 30 4.18 -6.69 -20.05
N ASP A 31 3.24 -5.91 -20.60
CA ASP A 31 2.28 -5.09 -19.85
C ASP A 31 1.09 -5.87 -19.24
N ALA A 32 0.95 -7.17 -19.50
CA ALA A 32 -0.15 -8.01 -19.01
C ALA A 32 0.24 -9.02 -17.91
N ALA A 33 1.53 -9.21 -17.64
CA ALA A 33 2.04 -10.25 -16.72
C ALA A 33 1.42 -10.16 -15.31
N TRP A 34 1.18 -8.95 -14.81
CA TRP A 34 0.55 -8.74 -13.50
C TRP A 34 -0.87 -9.30 -13.40
N GLN A 35 -1.57 -9.46 -14.53
CA GLN A 35 -2.91 -10.07 -14.53
C GLN A 35 -2.84 -11.58 -14.26
N ASP A 36 -1.77 -12.25 -14.68
CA ASP A 36 -1.53 -13.65 -14.35
C ASP A 36 -1.24 -13.82 -12.86
N ASP A 37 -0.42 -12.94 -12.28
CA ASP A 37 -0.17 -12.90 -10.83
C ASP A 37 -1.46 -12.74 -10.00
N VAL A 38 -2.39 -11.93 -10.50
CA VAL A 38 -3.73 -11.77 -9.89
C VAL A 38 -4.58 -13.03 -10.09
N ARG A 39 -4.54 -13.66 -11.28
CA ARG A 39 -5.31 -14.88 -11.58
C ARG A 39 -4.84 -16.09 -10.77
N ALA A 40 -3.52 -16.20 -10.57
CA ALA A 40 -2.87 -17.28 -9.84
C ALA A 40 -2.90 -17.09 -8.31
N GLY A 41 -3.32 -15.93 -7.82
CA GLY A 41 -3.49 -15.64 -6.40
C GLY A 41 -4.88 -15.97 -5.84
N VAL A 42 -5.14 -15.49 -4.63
CA VAL A 42 -6.47 -15.53 -4.00
C VAL A 42 -7.29 -14.34 -4.49
N ARG A 43 -8.46 -14.58 -5.09
CA ARG A 43 -9.39 -13.51 -5.52
C ARG A 43 -10.74 -13.59 -4.82
N HIS A 44 -11.09 -14.78 -4.32
CA HIS A 44 -12.34 -15.11 -3.67
C HIS A 44 -12.09 -16.09 -2.50
N VAL A 45 -13.07 -16.22 -1.61
CA VAL A 45 -13.02 -17.12 -0.45
C VAL A 45 -12.66 -18.56 -0.84
N ARG A 46 -13.21 -19.06 -1.95
CA ARG A 46 -12.93 -20.42 -2.47
C ARG A 46 -11.45 -20.63 -2.82
N ASP A 47 -10.72 -19.57 -3.16
CA ASP A 47 -9.32 -19.66 -3.54
C ASP A 47 -8.41 -19.82 -2.30
N LEU A 48 -8.97 -19.78 -1.08
CA LEU A 48 -8.28 -20.21 0.14
C LEU A 48 -8.18 -21.74 0.25
N ALA A 49 -9.01 -22.49 -0.46
CA ALA A 49 -9.04 -23.95 -0.41
C ALA A 49 -7.74 -24.67 -0.82
N PRO A 50 -6.99 -24.23 -1.85
CA PRO A 50 -5.73 -24.86 -2.23
C PRO A 50 -4.51 -24.43 -1.39
N LEU A 51 -4.64 -23.43 -0.50
CA LEU A 51 -3.52 -22.96 0.32
C LEU A 51 -3.10 -24.03 1.34
N PRO A 52 -1.83 -24.09 1.76
CA PRO A 52 -1.34 -25.07 2.74
C PRO A 52 -1.72 -24.65 4.18
N LEU A 53 -3.02 -24.56 4.44
CA LEU A 53 -3.62 -24.34 5.76
C LEU A 53 -4.12 -25.66 6.34
N SER A 54 -4.04 -25.83 7.66
CA SER A 54 -4.74 -26.93 8.33
C SER A 54 -6.26 -26.81 8.11
N PRO A 55 -7.03 -27.92 8.26
CA PRO A 55 -8.48 -27.87 8.11
C PRO A 55 -9.16 -26.82 9.00
N GLY A 56 -8.69 -26.67 10.26
CA GLY A 56 -9.20 -25.69 11.21
C GLY A 56 -8.90 -24.25 10.79
N GLU A 57 -7.64 -23.95 10.44
CA GLU A 57 -7.25 -22.61 9.96
C GLU A 57 -7.99 -22.22 8.69
N ARG A 58 -8.20 -23.18 7.78
CA ARG A 58 -8.93 -22.95 6.54
C ARG A 58 -10.40 -22.62 6.80
N ALA A 59 -11.07 -23.36 7.68
CA ALA A 59 -12.46 -23.09 8.04
C ALA A 59 -12.61 -21.70 8.67
N ALA A 60 -11.72 -21.36 9.62
CA ALA A 60 -11.73 -20.06 10.29
C ALA A 60 -11.43 -18.91 9.32
N ALA A 61 -10.46 -19.09 8.40
CA ALA A 61 -10.17 -18.10 7.37
C ALA A 61 -11.34 -17.92 6.39
N GLN A 62 -12.06 -18.99 6.04
CA GLN A 62 -13.24 -18.91 5.18
C GLN A 62 -14.42 -18.18 5.85
N GLU A 63 -14.63 -18.42 7.15
CA GLU A 63 -15.62 -17.70 7.96
C GLU A 63 -15.30 -16.20 8.01
N ALA A 64 -14.06 -15.84 8.37
CA ALA A 64 -13.61 -14.46 8.39
C ALA A 64 -13.70 -13.79 7.00
N ALA A 65 -13.40 -14.54 5.94
CA ALA A 65 -13.49 -14.05 4.57
C ALA A 65 -14.93 -13.86 4.06
N ALA A 66 -15.93 -14.44 4.75
CA ALA A 66 -17.34 -14.19 4.47
C ALA A 66 -17.79 -12.81 4.96
N ALA A 67 -17.27 -12.36 6.11
CA ALA A 67 -17.48 -11.00 6.61
C ALA A 67 -16.63 -9.97 5.86
N HIS A 68 -15.42 -10.36 5.45
CA HIS A 68 -14.44 -9.42 4.92
C HIS A 68 -13.77 -9.91 3.64
N LYS A 69 -13.75 -9.06 2.61
CA LYS A 69 -13.15 -9.40 1.31
C LYS A 69 -11.71 -9.91 1.46
N VAL A 70 -11.39 -10.93 0.67
CA VAL A 70 -10.04 -11.48 0.55
C VAL A 70 -9.53 -11.31 -0.88
N ARG A 71 -8.27 -10.88 -0.99
CA ARG A 71 -7.53 -10.81 -2.25
C ARG A 71 -6.05 -10.74 -1.94
N VAL A 72 -5.27 -11.65 -2.51
CA VAL A 72 -3.81 -11.73 -2.34
C VAL A 72 -3.19 -12.17 -3.66
N PRO A 73 -2.43 -11.32 -4.35
CA PRO A 73 -1.74 -11.73 -5.57
C PRO A 73 -0.68 -12.80 -5.30
N LYS A 74 -0.38 -13.62 -6.31
CA LYS A 74 0.58 -14.73 -6.20
C LYS A 74 1.96 -14.30 -5.69
N PRO A 75 2.59 -13.21 -6.18
CA PRO A 75 3.90 -12.80 -5.68
C PRO A 75 3.93 -12.53 -4.17
N TYR A 76 2.83 -12.07 -3.57
CA TYR A 76 2.77 -11.83 -2.13
C TYR A 76 2.49 -13.13 -1.34
N LEU A 77 1.72 -14.07 -1.91
CA LEU A 77 1.56 -15.41 -1.31
C LEU A 77 2.89 -16.18 -1.25
N ASP A 78 3.76 -15.96 -2.23
CA ASP A 78 5.06 -16.62 -2.32
C ASP A 78 6.07 -16.16 -1.26
N LEU A 79 5.77 -15.04 -0.60
CA LEU A 79 6.57 -14.54 0.52
C LEU A 79 6.23 -15.23 1.84
N ILE A 80 5.10 -15.93 1.93
CA ILE A 80 4.64 -16.57 3.16
C ILE A 80 5.47 -17.83 3.41
N ASP A 81 6.05 -17.94 4.59
CA ASP A 81 6.54 -19.23 5.09
C ASP A 81 5.37 -20.00 5.67
N TRP A 82 4.89 -20.99 4.92
CA TRP A 82 3.73 -21.78 5.30
C TRP A 82 4.01 -22.77 6.45
N ASN A 83 5.27 -22.97 6.83
CA ASN A 83 5.63 -23.79 7.99
C ASN A 83 5.63 -22.98 9.30
N ASP A 84 5.62 -21.65 9.21
CA ASP A 84 5.53 -20.77 10.38
C ASP A 84 4.08 -20.29 10.59
N PRO A 85 3.38 -20.76 11.63
CA PRO A 85 2.04 -20.28 11.93
C PRO A 85 2.00 -18.79 12.33
N ASN A 86 3.13 -18.23 12.78
CA ASN A 86 3.27 -16.84 13.17
C ASN A 86 3.90 -15.97 12.07
N ASP A 87 3.92 -16.46 10.83
CA ASP A 87 4.55 -15.77 9.72
C ASP A 87 4.02 -14.32 9.57
N PRO A 88 4.89 -13.29 9.62
CA PRO A 88 4.47 -11.89 9.62
C PRO A 88 3.87 -11.44 8.28
N ILE A 89 4.13 -12.16 7.18
CA ILE A 89 3.54 -11.86 5.88
C ILE A 89 2.13 -12.45 5.80
N ARG A 90 1.95 -13.69 6.26
CA ARG A 90 0.67 -14.39 6.40
C ARG A 90 -0.30 -13.59 7.24
N ALA A 91 0.15 -13.12 8.40
CA ALA A 91 -0.60 -12.30 9.36
C ALA A 91 -1.24 -11.05 8.73
N GLN A 92 -0.65 -10.53 7.64
CA GLN A 92 -1.11 -9.32 6.99
C GLN A 92 -2.18 -9.56 5.92
N VAL A 93 -2.40 -10.80 5.44
CA VAL A 93 -3.26 -11.08 4.28
C VAL A 93 -4.20 -12.27 4.41
N ILE A 94 -3.89 -13.25 5.26
CA ILE A 94 -4.77 -14.40 5.48
C ILE A 94 -5.77 -14.05 6.60
N PRO A 95 -7.09 -14.15 6.35
CA PRO A 95 -8.09 -13.83 7.36
C PRO A 95 -7.97 -14.67 8.62
N SER A 96 -8.11 -14.03 9.78
CA SER A 96 -8.16 -14.63 11.11
C SER A 96 -9.56 -14.51 11.71
N PRO A 97 -10.04 -15.50 12.50
CA PRO A 97 -11.25 -15.35 13.30
C PRO A 97 -11.16 -14.22 14.33
N ASP A 98 -9.95 -13.84 14.77
CA ASP A 98 -9.75 -12.71 15.69
C ASP A 98 -10.23 -11.38 15.10
N GLU A 99 -10.30 -11.27 13.77
CA GLU A 99 -10.82 -10.08 13.08
C GLU A 99 -12.35 -9.96 13.21
N LEU A 100 -13.04 -11.01 13.64
CA LEU A 100 -14.50 -11.01 13.86
C LEU A 100 -14.88 -10.57 15.28
N VAL A 101 -13.91 -10.52 16.18
CA VAL A 101 -14.10 -10.12 17.57
C VAL A 101 -13.90 -8.61 17.69
N ALA A 102 -15.01 -7.87 17.77
CA ALA A 102 -14.96 -6.44 18.04
C ALA A 102 -14.66 -6.19 19.53
N ALA A 103 -13.72 -5.30 19.82
CA ALA A 103 -13.42 -4.85 21.16
C ALA A 103 -14.16 -3.53 21.48
N GLU A 104 -14.38 -3.28 22.77
CA GLU A 104 -14.94 -2.00 23.23
C GLU A 104 -14.03 -0.83 22.81
N GLY A 105 -14.64 0.23 22.24
CA GLY A 105 -13.93 1.42 21.77
C GLY A 105 -13.42 1.34 20.33
N GLU A 106 -13.59 0.23 19.63
CA GLU A 106 -13.36 0.17 18.19
C GLU A 106 -14.48 0.86 17.39
N LEU A 107 -14.14 1.38 16.22
CA LEU A 107 -14.93 2.25 15.38
C LEU A 107 -14.99 1.72 13.94
N ASP A 108 -16.13 1.89 13.28
CA ASP A 108 -16.32 1.55 11.87
C ASP A 108 -15.64 2.58 10.93
N ASP A 109 -15.51 3.83 11.39
CA ASP A 109 -14.77 4.93 10.72
C ASP A 109 -13.77 5.56 11.70
N PRO A 110 -12.63 4.89 11.95
CA PRO A 110 -11.72 5.27 13.04
C PRO A 110 -10.99 6.58 12.81
N ILE A 111 -11.01 7.11 11.58
CA ILE A 111 -10.35 8.37 11.22
C ILE A 111 -11.34 9.46 10.80
N GLY A 112 -12.65 9.20 10.84
CA GLY A 112 -13.69 10.16 10.48
C GLY A 112 -13.75 10.53 9.00
N ASP A 113 -13.40 9.65 8.06
CA ASP A 113 -13.45 9.96 6.63
C ASP A 113 -14.85 10.42 6.17
N HIS A 114 -15.93 9.83 6.73
CA HIS A 114 -17.31 10.15 6.34
C HIS A 114 -17.73 11.55 6.79
N ALA A 115 -17.34 11.96 7.99
CA ALA A 115 -17.68 13.28 8.54
C ALA A 115 -17.07 14.43 7.73
N PHE A 116 -15.96 14.17 7.04
CA PHE A 116 -15.25 15.14 6.20
C PHE A 116 -15.46 14.91 4.69
N SER A 117 -16.58 14.28 4.30
CA SER A 117 -16.91 13.99 2.89
C SER A 117 -17.94 14.98 2.33
N PRO A 118 -17.53 16.16 1.82
CA PRO A 118 -18.49 17.18 1.32
C PRO A 118 -19.23 16.73 0.05
N VAL A 119 -18.63 15.84 -0.73
CA VAL A 119 -19.23 15.22 -1.92
C VAL A 119 -18.82 13.74 -1.97
N PRO A 120 -19.55 12.88 -2.71
CA PRO A 120 -19.14 11.49 -2.88
C PRO A 120 -17.71 11.38 -3.41
N ARG A 121 -17.00 10.33 -2.96
CA ARG A 121 -15.64 9.98 -3.43
C ARG A 121 -14.55 11.00 -3.04
N LEU A 122 -14.83 11.93 -2.13
CA LEU A 122 -13.86 12.94 -1.71
C LEU A 122 -13.93 13.21 -0.21
N THR A 123 -12.78 13.23 0.45
CA THR A 123 -12.64 13.71 1.83
C THR A 123 -11.79 14.97 1.86
N HIS A 124 -12.29 16.05 2.46
CA HIS A 124 -11.60 17.33 2.62
C HIS A 124 -11.47 17.67 4.12
N ARG A 125 -10.36 17.23 4.73
CA ARG A 125 -10.05 17.46 6.15
C ARG A 125 -9.01 18.57 6.36
N HIS A 126 -8.14 18.76 5.37
CA HIS A 126 -6.98 19.65 5.47
C HIS A 126 -7.15 20.82 4.52
N ALA A 127 -6.73 22.01 4.93
CA ALA A 127 -6.99 23.25 4.21
C ALA A 127 -6.52 23.29 2.74
N ASP A 128 -5.50 22.52 2.37
CA ASP A 128 -4.86 22.62 1.06
C ASP A 128 -4.84 21.30 0.26
N ARG A 129 -5.51 20.25 0.76
CA ARG A 129 -5.44 18.92 0.14
C ARG A 129 -6.64 18.05 0.43
N VAL A 130 -6.96 17.21 -0.54
CA VAL A 130 -8.11 16.28 -0.48
C VAL A 130 -7.68 14.84 -0.72
N LEU A 131 -8.44 13.91 -0.15
CA LEU A 131 -8.44 12.51 -0.58
C LEU A 131 -9.45 12.35 -1.70
N LEU A 132 -9.05 11.71 -2.79
CA LEU A 132 -9.93 11.32 -3.90
C LEU A 132 -9.97 9.78 -3.95
N PHE A 133 -11.17 9.21 -4.03
CA PHE A 133 -11.41 7.76 -3.96
C PHE A 133 -11.82 7.17 -5.33
N PRO A 134 -10.91 7.06 -6.33
CA PRO A 134 -11.27 6.57 -7.65
C PRO A 134 -11.72 5.11 -7.67
N THR A 135 -11.38 4.34 -6.64
CA THR A 135 -11.76 2.94 -6.49
C THR A 135 -11.86 2.54 -5.01
N TYR A 136 -12.68 1.53 -4.72
CA TYR A 136 -12.72 0.82 -3.43
C TYR A 136 -12.22 -0.63 -3.57
N GLN A 137 -11.57 -0.96 -4.68
CA GLN A 137 -10.87 -2.23 -4.87
C GLN A 137 -9.40 -2.05 -4.54
N CYS A 138 -8.82 -3.05 -3.89
CA CYS A 138 -7.39 -3.12 -3.64
C CYS A 138 -6.74 -4.21 -4.49
N ALA A 139 -5.45 -4.06 -4.80
CA ALA A 139 -4.65 -5.14 -5.36
C ALA A 139 -4.46 -6.28 -4.34
N VAL A 140 -4.34 -5.92 -3.06
CA VAL A 140 -4.30 -6.82 -1.91
C VAL A 140 -5.20 -6.28 -0.80
N TYR A 141 -5.98 -7.13 -0.14
CA TYR A 141 -6.76 -6.70 1.03
C TYR A 141 -6.02 -7.01 2.32
N CYS A 142 -5.38 -5.99 2.89
CA CYS A 142 -4.69 -6.08 4.18
C CYS A 142 -5.66 -6.43 5.31
N ARG A 143 -5.26 -7.34 6.20
CA ARG A 143 -6.03 -7.70 7.40
C ARG A 143 -6.07 -6.60 8.46
N PHE A 144 -5.15 -5.64 8.34
CA PHE A 144 -5.05 -4.45 9.19
C PHE A 144 -5.66 -3.18 8.56
N CYS A 145 -6.46 -3.30 7.50
CA CYS A 145 -7.00 -2.13 6.81
C CYS A 145 -8.05 -1.40 7.68
N PHE A 146 -7.79 -0.15 8.06
CA PHE A 146 -8.76 0.65 8.80
C PHE A 146 -10.02 1.03 7.98
N ARG A 147 -9.98 0.89 6.64
CA ARG A 147 -11.12 1.13 5.74
C ARG A 147 -11.92 -0.14 5.41
N LYS A 148 -11.62 -1.26 6.05
CA LYS A 148 -12.17 -2.59 5.72
C LYS A 148 -13.71 -2.61 5.65
N GLU A 149 -14.39 -1.91 6.56
CA GLU A 149 -15.85 -1.76 6.57
C GLU A 149 -16.38 -0.87 5.43
N SER A 150 -15.70 0.23 5.13
CA SER A 150 -16.12 1.13 4.04
C SER A 150 -15.91 0.51 2.65
N LEU A 151 -14.93 -0.39 2.51
CA LEU A 151 -14.64 -1.08 1.25
C LEU A 151 -15.69 -2.16 0.90
N THR A 152 -16.44 -2.69 1.86
CA THR A 152 -17.48 -3.71 1.61
C THR A 152 -18.79 -3.07 1.15
N ALA A 153 -19.12 -1.86 1.63
CA ALA A 153 -20.40 -1.20 1.41
C ALA A 153 -20.55 -0.45 0.07
N ILE A 154 -19.46 0.03 -0.55
CA ILE A 154 -19.56 0.99 -1.68
C ILE A 154 -19.26 0.34 -3.04
N GLY A 155 -20.04 0.73 -4.06
CA GLY A 155 -20.00 0.23 -5.44
C GLY A 155 -18.60 0.07 -6.04
N ARG A 156 -18.42 -1.05 -6.76
CA ARG A 156 -17.13 -1.74 -6.90
C ARG A 156 -16.11 -1.10 -7.85
N GLY A 157 -16.45 -0.17 -8.74
CA GLY A 157 -15.57 0.23 -9.85
C GLY A 157 -15.40 1.74 -10.00
N TYR A 158 -14.33 2.12 -10.68
CA TYR A 158 -14.20 3.44 -11.28
C TYR A 158 -15.24 3.61 -12.39
N THR A 159 -16.00 4.70 -12.36
CA THR A 159 -16.71 5.23 -13.52
C THR A 159 -16.37 6.71 -13.65
N ARG A 160 -16.34 7.23 -14.88
CA ARG A 160 -16.04 8.65 -15.13
C ARG A 160 -17.03 9.53 -14.38
N GLU A 161 -18.30 9.16 -14.45
CA GLU A 161 -19.44 9.89 -13.88
C GLU A 161 -19.37 9.95 -12.34
N ALA A 162 -18.84 8.90 -11.71
CA ALA A 162 -18.74 8.84 -10.24
C ALA A 162 -17.72 9.85 -9.67
N LEU A 163 -16.77 10.35 -10.49
CA LEU A 163 -15.78 11.34 -10.05
C LEU A 163 -16.16 12.78 -10.38
N GLU A 164 -17.21 13.02 -11.17
CA GLU A 164 -17.62 14.38 -11.55
C GLU A 164 -17.84 15.30 -10.34
N PRO A 165 -18.60 14.89 -9.29
CA PRO A 165 -18.82 15.77 -8.14
C PRO A 165 -17.53 16.14 -7.42
N ALA A 166 -16.61 15.18 -7.27
CA ALA A 166 -15.33 15.38 -6.62
C ALA A 166 -14.40 16.30 -7.42
N LEU A 167 -14.36 16.13 -8.74
CA LEU A 167 -13.51 16.95 -9.62
C LEU A 167 -14.06 18.38 -9.76
N ALA A 168 -15.38 18.56 -9.80
CA ALA A 168 -16.02 19.87 -9.74
C ALA A 168 -15.69 20.57 -8.41
N TYR A 169 -15.85 19.85 -7.28
CA TYR A 169 -15.47 20.36 -5.96
C TYR A 169 -14.02 20.83 -5.94
N ILE A 170 -13.06 20.04 -6.43
CA ILE A 170 -11.65 20.43 -6.46
C ILE A 170 -11.42 21.67 -7.34
N ALA A 171 -12.11 21.78 -8.47
CA ALA A 171 -11.98 22.93 -9.36
C ALA A 171 -12.52 24.23 -8.73
N ASP A 172 -13.57 24.14 -7.93
CA ASP A 172 -14.20 25.30 -7.27
C ASP A 172 -13.47 25.77 -6.01
N HIS A 173 -12.50 24.99 -5.49
CA HIS A 173 -11.77 25.27 -4.25
C HIS A 173 -10.29 25.57 -4.53
N PRO A 174 -9.93 26.84 -4.83
CA PRO A 174 -8.59 27.22 -5.28
C PRO A 174 -7.52 27.12 -4.20
N GLU A 175 -7.86 26.93 -2.93
CA GLU A 175 -6.93 26.66 -1.84
C GLU A 175 -6.31 25.25 -1.93
N ILE A 176 -6.98 24.30 -2.59
CA ILE A 176 -6.49 22.94 -2.78
C ILE A 176 -5.28 22.97 -3.72
N ARG A 177 -4.13 22.49 -3.26
CA ARG A 177 -2.90 22.37 -4.08
C ARG A 177 -2.54 20.92 -4.37
N GLU A 178 -3.10 20.00 -3.60
CA GLU A 178 -2.76 18.59 -3.65
C GLU A 178 -4.01 17.70 -3.69
N VAL A 179 -3.94 16.67 -4.53
CA VAL A 179 -4.91 15.58 -4.54
C VAL A 179 -4.20 14.27 -4.22
N ILE A 180 -4.77 13.53 -3.25
CA ILE A 180 -4.27 12.23 -2.81
C ILE A 180 -5.20 11.15 -3.35
N LEU A 181 -4.76 10.37 -4.34
CA LEU A 181 -5.49 9.18 -4.79
C LEU A 181 -5.36 8.08 -3.73
N THR A 182 -6.49 7.64 -3.19
CA THR A 182 -6.57 6.57 -2.18
C THR A 182 -7.94 5.88 -2.21
N GLY A 183 -8.42 5.33 -1.09
CA GLY A 183 -9.67 4.57 -0.98
C GLY A 183 -9.35 3.09 -0.85
N GLY A 184 -9.48 2.36 -1.95
CA GLY A 184 -8.82 1.07 -2.13
C GLY A 184 -7.35 1.24 -2.49
N ASP A 185 -6.93 0.61 -3.58
CA ASP A 185 -5.60 0.81 -4.17
C ASP A 185 -5.75 1.43 -5.58
N PRO A 186 -5.42 2.72 -5.79
CA PRO A 186 -5.56 3.38 -7.08
C PRO A 186 -4.81 2.68 -8.21
N LEU A 187 -3.66 2.07 -7.93
CA LEU A 187 -2.86 1.40 -8.96
C LEU A 187 -3.44 0.03 -9.39
N SER A 188 -4.54 -0.40 -8.76
CA SER A 188 -5.35 -1.52 -9.28
C SER A 188 -6.16 -1.15 -10.52
N LEU A 189 -6.32 0.15 -10.82
CA LEU A 189 -7.06 0.63 -11.99
C LEU A 189 -6.25 0.40 -13.28
N PRO A 190 -6.93 0.23 -14.44
CA PRO A 190 -6.26 0.17 -15.74
C PRO A 190 -5.52 1.47 -16.07
N ASP A 191 -4.43 1.39 -16.84
CA ASP A 191 -3.61 2.54 -17.25
C ASP A 191 -4.44 3.66 -17.88
N LYS A 192 -5.41 3.32 -18.74
CA LYS A 192 -6.32 4.29 -19.37
C LYS A 192 -7.11 5.12 -18.35
N ALA A 193 -7.58 4.50 -17.27
CA ALA A 193 -8.34 5.20 -16.22
C ALA A 193 -7.43 6.14 -15.42
N LEU A 194 -6.20 5.70 -15.09
CA LEU A 194 -5.22 6.53 -14.40
C LEU A 194 -4.80 7.74 -15.25
N ALA A 195 -4.52 7.53 -16.54
CA ALA A 195 -4.18 8.60 -17.48
C ALA A 195 -5.31 9.62 -17.61
N GLU A 196 -6.56 9.16 -17.64
CA GLU A 196 -7.74 10.04 -17.65
C GLU A 196 -7.86 10.85 -16.35
N ILE A 197 -7.78 10.20 -15.18
CA ILE A 197 -7.84 10.88 -13.88
C ILE A 197 -6.75 11.94 -13.80
N ARG A 198 -5.51 11.59 -14.14
CA ARG A 198 -4.38 12.53 -14.17
C ARG A 198 -4.67 13.71 -15.08
N ALA A 199 -5.07 13.47 -16.34
CA ALA A 199 -5.33 14.55 -17.30
C ALA A 199 -6.41 15.52 -16.81
N ARG A 200 -7.46 15.01 -16.16
CA ARG A 200 -8.54 15.83 -15.59
C ARG A 200 -8.08 16.66 -14.40
N LEU A 201 -7.26 16.09 -13.52
CA LEU A 201 -6.64 16.84 -12.42
C LEU A 201 -5.67 17.89 -12.95
N GLU A 202 -4.90 17.58 -14.00
CA GLU A 202 -3.97 18.53 -14.61
C GLU A 202 -4.67 19.71 -15.26
N ALA A 203 -5.89 19.54 -15.76
CA ALA A 203 -6.70 20.64 -16.28
C ALA A 203 -7.08 21.68 -15.21
N ILE A 204 -6.98 21.33 -13.92
CA ILE A 204 -7.27 22.24 -12.80
C ILE A 204 -6.01 23.04 -12.45
N PRO A 205 -5.91 24.35 -12.78
CA PRO A 205 -4.64 25.07 -12.79
C PRO A 205 -3.95 25.19 -11.43
N HIS A 206 -4.72 25.29 -10.34
CA HIS A 206 -4.20 25.44 -8.98
C HIS A 206 -3.54 24.19 -8.39
N LEU A 207 -3.76 23.01 -8.98
CA LEU A 207 -3.14 21.78 -8.51
C LEU A 207 -1.66 21.71 -8.86
N ARG A 208 -0.85 21.26 -7.90
CA ARG A 208 0.61 21.18 -8.01
C ARG A 208 1.15 19.77 -7.73
N LEU A 209 0.47 19.01 -6.87
CA LEU A 209 0.92 17.71 -6.39
C LEU A 209 -0.18 16.66 -6.55
N LEU A 210 0.19 15.53 -7.17
CA LEU A 210 -0.60 14.30 -7.19
C LEU A 210 0.10 13.27 -6.31
N ARG A 211 -0.48 12.96 -5.15
CA ARG A 211 0.04 11.90 -4.28
C ARG A 211 -0.80 10.63 -4.45
N ILE A 212 -0.15 9.48 -4.49
CA ILE A 212 -0.81 8.18 -4.72
C ILE A 212 -0.49 7.27 -3.55
N HIS A 213 -1.50 6.83 -2.82
CA HIS A 213 -1.34 5.84 -1.75
C HIS A 213 -1.63 4.46 -2.32
N THR A 214 -0.65 3.57 -2.32
CA THR A 214 -0.76 2.26 -2.98
C THR A 214 0.07 1.21 -2.25
N ARG A 215 -0.39 -0.05 -2.30
CA ARG A 215 0.36 -1.21 -1.85
C ARG A 215 0.84 -2.08 -3.02
N VAL A 216 0.59 -1.66 -4.26
CA VAL A 216 0.99 -2.39 -5.47
C VAL A 216 2.50 -2.67 -5.54
N PRO A 217 3.42 -1.73 -5.27
CA PRO A 217 4.86 -2.02 -5.30
C PRO A 217 5.31 -3.11 -4.32
N VAL A 218 4.48 -3.38 -3.30
CA VAL A 218 4.70 -4.42 -2.29
C VAL A 218 4.09 -5.75 -2.76
N ALA A 219 2.81 -5.73 -3.12
CA ALA A 219 2.01 -6.93 -3.29
C ALA A 219 1.82 -7.41 -4.72
N LEU A 220 2.04 -6.54 -5.69
CA LEU A 220 1.95 -6.85 -7.11
C LEU A 220 2.98 -6.02 -7.90
N PRO A 221 4.30 -6.23 -7.68
CA PRO A 221 5.31 -5.35 -8.27
C PRO A 221 5.28 -5.33 -9.81
N SER A 222 4.88 -6.45 -10.43
CA SER A 222 4.71 -6.60 -11.88
C SER A 222 3.68 -5.64 -12.51
N ARG A 223 2.79 -5.04 -11.70
CA ARG A 223 1.83 -4.02 -12.16
C ARG A 223 2.50 -2.69 -12.48
N ILE A 224 3.71 -2.45 -11.95
CA ILE A 224 4.52 -1.25 -12.26
C ILE A 224 5.20 -1.43 -13.62
N THR A 225 4.40 -1.26 -14.67
CA THR A 225 4.82 -1.36 -16.08
C THR A 225 5.22 0.00 -16.63
N ALA A 226 5.86 0.02 -17.80
CA ALA A 226 6.14 1.27 -18.52
C ALA A 226 4.84 2.02 -18.86
N GLY A 227 3.78 1.29 -19.23
CA GLY A 227 2.44 1.85 -19.47
C GLY A 227 1.86 2.55 -18.24
N LEU A 228 1.95 1.94 -17.05
CA LEU A 228 1.50 2.56 -15.80
C LEU A 228 2.29 3.84 -15.50
N VAL A 229 3.61 3.79 -15.62
CA VAL A 229 4.47 4.94 -15.36
C VAL A 229 4.09 6.09 -16.30
N ALA A 230 3.94 5.82 -17.59
CA ALA A 230 3.52 6.81 -18.58
C ALA A 230 2.09 7.34 -18.31
N ALA A 231 1.19 6.51 -17.76
CA ALA A 231 -0.16 6.92 -17.37
C ALA A 231 -0.20 7.85 -16.14
N LEU A 232 0.90 7.98 -15.39
CA LEU A 232 1.01 8.85 -14.22
C LEU A 232 1.91 10.07 -14.45
N GLN A 233 2.86 9.99 -15.38
CA GLN A 233 3.71 11.14 -15.72
C GLN A 233 2.91 12.28 -16.38
N GLY A 234 3.25 13.52 -16.04
CA GLY A 234 2.60 14.72 -16.56
C GLY A 234 3.17 16.00 -15.93
N ARG A 235 2.38 17.08 -15.86
CA ARG A 235 2.79 18.37 -15.27
C ARG A 235 2.80 18.37 -13.75
N LEU A 236 1.97 17.54 -13.10
CA LEU A 236 1.90 17.50 -11.64
C LEU A 236 3.13 16.79 -11.10
N MET A 237 3.69 17.29 -9.99
CA MET A 237 4.67 16.50 -9.25
C MET A 237 3.96 15.25 -8.71
N VAL A 238 4.53 14.07 -8.97
CA VAL A 238 3.95 12.81 -8.49
C VAL A 238 4.74 12.29 -7.29
N SER A 239 4.04 12.04 -6.20
CA SER A 239 4.57 11.33 -5.03
C SER A 239 3.80 10.03 -4.84
N VAL A 240 4.50 8.94 -4.57
CA VAL A 240 3.89 7.62 -4.32
C VAL A 240 4.21 7.20 -2.90
N VAL A 241 3.18 7.03 -2.08
CA VAL A 241 3.28 6.49 -0.73
C VAL A 241 2.97 5.00 -0.78
N THR A 242 4.03 4.20 -0.69
CA THR A 242 3.99 2.74 -0.60
C THR A 242 3.62 2.28 0.82
N HIS A 243 3.35 0.98 0.99
CA HIS A 243 2.91 0.43 2.28
C HIS A 243 3.59 -0.92 2.62
N PHE A 244 4.92 -0.90 2.71
CA PHE A 244 5.75 -1.95 3.31
C PHE A 244 5.66 -1.91 4.84
N ASN A 245 5.58 -3.07 5.48
CA ASN A 245 5.54 -3.27 6.92
C ASN A 245 6.62 -4.23 7.43
N HIS A 246 7.26 -5.02 6.56
CA HIS A 246 8.25 -6.02 6.98
C HIS A 246 9.41 -6.13 5.96
N PRO A 247 10.68 -6.34 6.37
CA PRO A 247 11.82 -6.47 5.46
C PRO A 247 11.66 -7.56 4.38
N ARG A 248 10.98 -8.66 4.71
CA ARG A 248 10.68 -9.75 3.75
C ARG A 248 9.82 -9.33 2.56
N GLU A 249 9.14 -8.18 2.63
CA GLU A 249 8.40 -7.62 1.51
C GLU A 249 9.31 -6.88 0.51
N LEU A 250 10.55 -6.58 0.89
CA LEU A 250 11.56 -5.94 0.05
C LEU A 250 12.18 -6.99 -0.88
N THR A 251 11.47 -7.34 -1.94
CA THR A 251 11.91 -8.31 -2.95
C THR A 251 12.66 -7.64 -4.11
N ASP A 252 13.36 -8.42 -4.92
CA ASP A 252 13.99 -7.89 -6.15
C ASP A 252 12.94 -7.33 -7.13
N ALA A 253 11.75 -7.94 -7.17
CA ALA A 253 10.63 -7.44 -7.97
C ALA A 253 10.13 -6.07 -7.45
N ALA A 254 10.00 -5.92 -6.13
CA ALA A 254 9.66 -4.64 -5.50
C ALA A 254 10.74 -3.57 -5.73
N GLU A 255 12.01 -3.96 -5.71
CA GLU A 255 13.14 -3.08 -6.06
C GLU A 255 13.06 -2.61 -7.52
N GLY A 256 12.81 -3.52 -8.47
CA GLY A 256 12.62 -3.17 -9.89
C GLY A 256 11.44 -2.19 -10.10
N ALA A 257 10.32 -2.43 -9.41
CA ALA A 257 9.15 -1.56 -9.43
C ALA A 257 9.46 -0.15 -8.87
N CYS A 258 10.07 -0.07 -7.68
CA CYS A 258 10.47 1.21 -7.07
C CYS A 258 11.51 1.96 -7.90
N ARG A 259 12.49 1.25 -8.47
CA ARG A 259 13.50 1.81 -9.36
C ARG A 259 12.86 2.44 -10.60
N SER A 260 11.91 1.75 -11.22
CA SER A 260 11.17 2.26 -12.40
C SER A 260 10.43 3.56 -12.09
N MET A 261 9.73 3.62 -10.95
CA MET A 261 9.03 4.84 -10.52
C MET A 261 9.99 5.99 -10.20
N ARG A 262 11.12 5.72 -9.53
CA ARG A 262 12.16 6.73 -9.25
C ARG A 262 12.77 7.31 -10.53
N GLN A 263 13.08 6.45 -11.51
CA GLN A 263 13.63 6.87 -12.80
C GLN A 263 12.63 7.72 -13.60
N ALA A 264 11.33 7.54 -13.36
CA ALA A 264 10.28 8.38 -13.92
C ALA A 264 10.17 9.77 -13.26
N GLY A 265 10.94 10.02 -12.20
CA GLY A 265 10.93 11.28 -11.43
C GLY A 265 9.98 11.28 -10.23
N PHE A 266 9.37 10.15 -9.86
CA PHE A 266 8.44 10.11 -8.73
C PHE A 266 9.18 10.11 -7.40
N VAL A 267 8.67 10.87 -6.43
CA VAL A 267 9.14 10.80 -5.04
C VAL A 267 8.47 9.62 -4.37
N LEU A 268 9.28 8.70 -3.82
CA LEU A 268 8.74 7.52 -3.13
C LEU A 268 8.87 7.67 -1.63
N LEU A 269 7.72 7.50 -0.97
CA LEU A 269 7.57 7.49 0.48
C LEU A 269 7.04 6.11 0.90
N ASN A 270 7.25 5.76 2.16
CA ASN A 270 6.65 4.57 2.75
C ASN A 270 5.93 4.92 4.05
N GLN A 271 4.67 4.50 4.15
CA GLN A 271 3.95 4.47 5.41
C GLN A 271 3.85 3.01 5.87
N SER A 272 4.29 2.73 7.09
CA SER A 272 4.07 1.45 7.77
C SER A 272 3.04 1.64 8.88
N VAL A 273 2.44 0.55 9.34
CA VAL A 273 1.65 0.51 10.57
C VAL A 273 2.40 -0.35 11.57
N LEU A 274 2.47 0.08 12.83
CA LEU A 274 3.00 -0.72 13.92
C LEU A 274 1.99 -1.82 14.27
N LEU A 275 2.36 -3.06 13.98
CA LEU A 275 1.49 -4.23 14.02
C LEU A 275 2.09 -5.31 14.91
N LYS A 276 1.33 -5.69 15.93
CA LYS A 276 1.70 -6.75 16.86
C LYS A 276 1.88 -8.10 16.15
N GLY A 277 3.02 -8.74 16.40
CA GLY A 277 3.43 -9.99 15.77
C GLY A 277 3.77 -9.84 14.29
N VAL A 278 4.10 -8.63 13.83
CA VAL A 278 4.56 -8.38 12.45
C VAL A 278 5.82 -7.54 12.48
N ASN A 279 5.77 -6.34 13.04
CA ASN A 279 6.89 -5.40 13.05
C ASN A 279 7.02 -4.63 14.36
N ASP A 280 6.40 -5.11 15.43
CA ASP A 280 6.55 -4.63 16.80
C ASP A 280 7.90 -5.05 17.44
N ASN A 281 8.96 -5.05 16.64
CA ASN A 281 10.32 -5.36 17.03
C ASN A 281 11.28 -4.33 16.42
N VAL A 282 12.25 -3.88 17.21
CA VAL A 282 13.14 -2.79 16.81
C VAL A 282 14.15 -3.22 15.75
N GLU A 283 14.66 -4.46 15.78
CA GLU A 283 15.55 -4.99 14.75
C GLU A 283 14.83 -5.10 13.40
N VAL A 284 13.59 -5.59 13.39
CA VAL A 284 12.74 -5.70 12.18
C VAL A 284 12.49 -4.33 11.57
N LEU A 285 12.10 -3.33 12.38
CA LEU A 285 11.86 -1.98 11.89
C LEU A 285 13.14 -1.24 11.50
N GLU A 286 14.25 -1.50 12.19
CA GLU A 286 15.56 -0.97 11.81
C GLU A 286 15.95 -1.46 10.41
N GLU A 287 15.88 -2.77 10.17
CA GLU A 287 16.18 -3.37 8.88
C GLU A 287 15.25 -2.80 7.80
N LEU A 288 13.93 -2.78 8.05
CA LEU A 288 12.94 -2.25 7.10
C LEU A 288 13.28 -0.80 6.73
N CYS A 289 13.52 0.06 7.72
CA CYS A 289 13.77 1.48 7.50
C CYS A 289 15.07 1.72 6.73
N ARG A 290 16.13 0.95 7.01
CA ARG A 290 17.41 1.03 6.27
C ARG A 290 17.21 0.60 4.83
N GLU A 291 16.64 -0.56 4.61
CA GLU A 291 16.54 -1.17 3.29
C GLU A 291 15.51 -0.48 2.38
N LEU A 292 14.47 0.15 2.96
CA LEU A 292 13.62 1.09 2.22
C LEU A 292 14.46 2.18 1.56
N VAL A 293 15.42 2.78 2.27
CA VAL A 293 16.27 3.83 1.73
C VAL A 293 17.37 3.25 0.84
N TYR A 294 18.13 2.27 1.32
CA TYR A 294 19.36 1.81 0.68
C TYR A 294 19.09 0.96 -0.55
N ARG A 295 18.09 0.08 -0.50
CA ARG A 295 17.76 -0.82 -1.60
C ARG A 295 16.70 -0.23 -2.51
N LEU A 296 15.59 0.25 -1.96
CA LEU A 296 14.47 0.71 -2.77
C LEU A 296 14.55 2.21 -3.13
N GLY A 297 15.33 2.99 -2.39
CA GLY A 297 15.38 4.44 -2.55
C GLY A 297 14.06 5.13 -2.17
N VAL A 298 13.36 4.57 -1.19
CA VAL A 298 12.06 4.99 -0.65
C VAL A 298 12.28 5.58 0.73
N LYS A 299 11.73 6.77 1.01
CA LYS A 299 11.85 7.40 2.34
C LYS A 299 10.85 6.80 3.33
N PRO A 300 11.29 6.26 4.48
CA PRO A 300 10.40 5.97 5.61
C PRO A 300 9.73 7.27 6.05
N TYR A 301 8.42 7.37 5.84
CA TYR A 301 7.66 8.60 6.02
C TYR A 301 6.91 8.57 7.34
N TYR A 302 5.96 7.64 7.48
CA TYR A 302 5.20 7.44 8.70
C TYR A 302 5.30 6.01 9.21
N LEU A 303 5.42 5.88 10.53
CA LEU A 303 5.03 4.67 11.25
C LEU A 303 3.73 5.01 11.98
N HIS A 304 2.62 4.47 11.51
CA HIS A 304 1.31 4.69 12.10
C HIS A 304 1.16 3.81 13.35
N HIS A 305 0.71 4.41 14.44
CA HIS A 305 0.06 3.67 15.51
C HIS A 305 -1.25 3.07 14.97
N GLY A 306 -1.62 1.89 15.46
CA GLY A 306 -2.84 1.22 15.01
C GLY A 306 -4.09 2.08 15.25
N ASP A 307 -4.87 2.31 14.19
CA ASP A 307 -6.18 2.98 14.28
C ASP A 307 -7.16 2.13 15.09
N LEU A 308 -8.20 2.75 15.67
CA LEU A 308 -9.26 2.07 16.43
C LEU A 308 -10.25 1.34 15.50
N ALA A 309 -9.77 0.75 14.41
CA ALA A 309 -10.61 0.04 13.46
C ALA A 309 -11.20 -1.23 14.11
N ARG A 310 -12.45 -1.54 13.77
CA ARG A 310 -13.13 -2.77 14.19
C ARG A 310 -12.35 -4.04 13.86
N GLY A 311 -12.25 -4.95 14.84
CA GLY A 311 -11.58 -6.24 14.71
C GLY A 311 -10.05 -6.16 14.71
N MET A 312 -9.46 -5.05 15.18
CA MET A 312 -8.02 -4.82 15.12
C MET A 312 -7.31 -4.89 16.46
N ALA A 313 -8.03 -4.99 17.58
CA ALA A 313 -7.46 -5.07 18.93
C ALA A 313 -6.31 -6.07 19.05
N HIS A 314 -6.44 -7.24 18.42
CA HIS A 314 -5.42 -8.31 18.45
C HIS A 314 -4.09 -7.94 17.77
N ARG A 315 -4.05 -6.90 16.91
CA ARG A 315 -2.84 -6.38 16.23
C ARG A 315 -2.34 -5.06 16.76
N ARG A 316 -3.04 -4.44 17.70
CA ARG A 316 -2.63 -3.16 18.28
C ARG A 316 -1.52 -3.34 19.29
N THR A 317 -0.66 -2.34 19.39
CA THR A 317 0.28 -2.15 20.50
C THR A 317 -0.24 -1.04 21.39
N THR A 318 0.39 -0.83 22.54
CA THR A 318 0.22 0.38 23.35
C THR A 318 1.03 1.54 22.77
N ILE A 319 0.66 2.78 23.12
CA ILE A 319 1.44 3.97 22.76
C ILE A 319 2.83 3.92 23.42
N ALA A 320 2.91 3.44 24.67
CA ALA A 320 4.16 3.32 25.41
C ALA A 320 5.16 2.37 24.72
N GLU A 321 4.70 1.22 24.25
CA GLU A 321 5.53 0.28 23.46
C GLU A 321 6.02 0.94 22.16
N GLY A 322 5.13 1.62 21.43
CA GLY A 322 5.50 2.32 20.20
C GLY A 322 6.52 3.45 20.44
N GLN A 323 6.35 4.22 21.53
CA GLN A 323 7.29 5.27 21.94
C GLN A 323 8.67 4.71 22.30
N ALA A 324 8.71 3.62 23.07
CA ALA A 324 9.96 2.96 23.43
C ALA A 324 10.69 2.44 22.18
N LEU A 325 9.94 1.83 21.24
CA LEU A 325 10.50 1.32 19.99
C LEU A 325 11.09 2.45 19.14
N VAL A 326 10.35 3.54 18.92
CA VAL A 326 10.81 4.62 18.02
C VAL A 326 11.94 5.45 18.64
N ALA A 327 12.02 5.52 19.97
CA ALA A 327 13.16 6.11 20.66
C ALA A 327 14.44 5.33 20.35
N GLU A 328 14.37 3.99 20.36
CA GLU A 328 15.51 3.15 20.02
C GLU A 328 15.84 3.21 18.51
N LEU A 329 14.84 3.21 17.62
CA LEU A 329 15.07 3.45 16.19
C LEU A 329 15.78 4.79 15.94
N ARG A 330 15.41 5.85 16.67
CA ARG A 330 16.04 7.17 16.56
C ARG A 330 17.51 7.18 16.98
N ARG A 331 17.90 6.28 17.89
CA ARG A 331 19.29 6.11 18.29
C ARG A 331 20.10 5.33 17.26
N ARG A 332 19.48 4.37 16.56
CA ARG A 332 20.17 3.46 15.63
C ARG A 332 20.23 3.97 14.19
N LEU A 333 19.18 4.65 13.73
CA LEU A 333 18.99 5.03 12.33
C LEU A 333 19.57 6.42 12.03
N SER A 334 20.05 6.57 10.79
CA SER A 334 20.29 7.91 10.24
C SER A 334 18.96 8.67 10.08
N GLY A 335 19.00 10.01 10.12
CA GLY A 335 17.79 10.84 10.04
C GLY A 335 16.95 10.57 8.78
N ILE A 336 17.57 10.26 7.64
CA ILE A 336 16.86 9.93 6.41
C ILE A 336 16.16 8.56 6.49
N CYS A 337 16.63 7.63 7.32
CA CYS A 337 15.96 6.34 7.53
C CYS A 337 14.88 6.43 8.61
N ASN A 338 14.82 7.51 9.40
CA ASN A 338 13.90 7.58 10.53
C ASN A 338 12.47 7.98 10.07
N PRO A 339 11.43 7.17 10.37
CA PRO A 339 10.04 7.54 10.13
C PRO A 339 9.52 8.46 11.23
N THR A 340 8.48 9.24 10.95
CA THR A 340 7.73 9.93 12.01
C THR A 340 6.68 8.97 12.58
N TYR A 341 6.73 8.68 13.88
CA TYR A 341 5.70 7.90 14.56
C TYR A 341 4.47 8.76 14.81
N VAL A 342 3.31 8.36 14.30
CA VAL A 342 2.08 9.17 14.29
C VAL A 342 0.86 8.37 14.70
N ILE A 343 -0.15 9.03 15.24
CA ILE A 343 -1.51 8.52 15.40
C ILE A 343 -2.47 9.38 14.59
N ASP A 344 -3.45 8.77 13.92
CA ASP A 344 -4.60 9.52 13.43
C ASP A 344 -5.62 9.58 14.56
N LEU A 345 -5.92 10.79 15.04
CA LEU A 345 -6.89 10.96 16.11
C LEU A 345 -8.30 10.62 15.59
N PRO A 346 -9.15 9.98 16.43
CA PRO A 346 -10.56 9.79 16.15
C PRO A 346 -11.26 11.10 15.77
N ASP A 347 -12.44 10.98 15.17
CA ASP A 347 -13.28 12.10 14.75
C ASP A 347 -12.60 13.07 13.77
N GLY A 348 -11.55 12.60 13.08
CA GLY A 348 -10.79 13.39 12.11
C GLY A 348 -9.91 14.47 12.73
N GLY A 349 -9.49 14.32 14.00
CA GLY A 349 -8.52 15.21 14.66
C GLY A 349 -7.14 15.27 13.96
N GLY A 350 -6.90 14.39 12.99
CA GLY A 350 -5.75 14.41 12.11
C GLY A 350 -4.54 13.67 12.68
N LYS A 351 -3.45 13.70 11.91
CA LYS A 351 -2.22 12.96 12.22
C LYS A 351 -1.36 13.74 13.19
N VAL A 352 -1.09 13.17 14.36
CA VAL A 352 -0.30 13.77 15.43
C VAL A 352 0.97 12.94 15.67
N PRO A 353 2.17 13.56 15.66
CA PRO A 353 3.40 12.88 16.07
C PRO A 353 3.35 12.42 17.53
N LEU A 354 3.72 11.17 17.79
CA LEU A 354 3.67 10.56 19.12
C LEU A 354 5.05 10.28 19.74
N ALA A 355 6.14 10.69 19.11
CA ALA A 355 7.48 10.53 19.69
C ALA A 355 7.58 11.26 21.04
N ALA A 356 8.24 10.64 22.02
CA ALA A 356 8.46 11.26 23.32
C ALA A 356 9.26 12.57 23.18
N SER A 357 8.90 13.57 23.98
CA SER A 357 9.63 14.83 24.04
C SER A 357 11.04 14.61 24.59
N HIS A 358 12.01 15.28 23.97
CA HIS A 358 13.37 15.37 24.51
C HIS A 358 13.50 16.50 25.54
N ILE A 359 12.51 17.39 25.66
CA ILE A 359 12.48 18.47 26.64
C ILE A 359 11.99 17.90 27.98
N GLU A 360 12.80 18.05 29.02
CA GLU A 360 12.48 17.60 30.38
C GLU A 360 12.01 18.73 31.30
N GLY A 361 12.32 19.97 30.95
CA GLY A 361 11.97 21.14 31.75
C GLY A 361 12.51 22.43 31.16
N CYS A 362 12.03 23.53 31.70
CA CYS A 362 12.44 24.88 31.34
C CYS A 362 12.44 25.75 32.60
N GLU A 363 13.53 26.49 32.83
CA GLU A 363 13.68 27.48 33.88
C GLU A 363 14.18 28.79 33.26
N GLY A 364 13.30 29.80 33.19
CA GLY A 364 13.60 31.05 32.49
C GLY A 364 13.86 30.82 31.01
N GLU A 365 15.08 31.15 30.56
CA GLU A 365 15.55 30.95 29.17
C GLU A 365 16.33 29.64 29.00
N THR A 366 16.45 28.82 30.05
CA THR A 366 17.27 27.61 30.04
C THR A 366 16.39 26.37 29.95
N TRP A 367 16.61 25.57 28.91
CA TRP A 367 15.92 24.32 28.64
C TRP A 367 16.78 23.13 29.05
N ARG A 368 16.17 22.14 29.72
CA ARG A 368 16.78 20.84 29.99
C ARG A 368 16.38 19.86 28.89
N ILE A 369 17.36 19.44 28.09
CA ILE A 369 17.12 18.61 26.90
C ILE A 369 17.91 17.30 27.00
N ARG A 370 17.22 16.17 26.91
CA ARG A 370 17.83 14.84 26.85
C ARG A 370 18.33 14.54 25.43
N GLY A 371 19.65 14.40 25.29
CA GLY A 371 20.29 14.00 24.05
C GLY A 371 20.04 12.54 23.68
N GLN A 372 20.42 12.16 22.45
CA GLN A 372 20.34 10.77 21.98
C GLN A 372 21.28 9.82 22.73
N ASP A 373 22.32 10.36 23.38
CA ASP A 373 23.22 9.62 24.27
C ASP A 373 22.65 9.45 25.69
N GLY A 374 21.38 9.82 25.90
CA GLY A 374 20.68 9.73 27.18
C GLY A 374 21.07 10.81 28.19
N LYS A 375 22.06 11.66 27.90
CA LYS A 375 22.52 12.70 28.83
C LYS A 375 21.64 13.95 28.70
N VAL A 376 21.26 14.51 29.84
CA VAL A 376 20.55 15.79 29.92
C VAL A 376 21.57 16.92 29.82
N ARG A 377 21.29 17.90 28.98
CA ARG A 377 22.09 19.10 28.79
C ARG A 377 21.21 20.33 28.92
N GLU A 378 21.80 21.41 29.40
CA GLU A 378 21.15 22.71 29.42
C GLU A 378 21.39 23.42 28.08
N TYR A 379 20.32 23.98 27.52
CA TYR A 379 20.36 24.83 26.35
C TYR A 379 19.74 26.18 26.72
N ARG A 380 20.57 27.22 26.78
CA ARG A 380 20.09 28.58 27.05
C ARG A 380 19.71 29.28 25.75
N GLU A 381 18.49 29.79 25.68
CA GLU A 381 18.07 30.66 24.58
C GLU A 381 18.88 31.96 24.61
N VAL A 382 19.38 32.36 23.44
CA VAL A 382 20.04 33.65 23.24
C VAL A 382 19.34 34.32 22.06
N VAL A 383 18.32 35.13 22.36
CA VAL A 383 17.52 35.84 21.36
C VAL A 383 17.71 37.34 21.58
N ALA A 384 18.28 38.04 20.61
CA ALA A 384 18.47 39.48 20.69
C ALA A 384 17.12 40.22 20.59
N GLY A 385 16.88 41.18 21.50
CA GLY A 385 15.73 42.09 21.44
C GLY A 385 14.42 41.56 22.03
N ARG A 386 14.47 40.62 22.97
CA ARG A 386 13.34 40.32 23.87
C ARG A 386 13.33 41.23 25.09
#